data_AF-A0A445IA19-F1
#
_entry.id   AF-A0A445IA19-F1
#
_cell.length_a   1.000
_cell.length_b   1.000
_cell.length_c   1.000
_cell.angle_alpha   90.00
_cell.angle_beta   90.00
_cell.angle_gamma   90.00
#
_symmetry.space_group_name_H-M   'P 1'
#
loop_
_entity.id
_entity.type
_entity.pdbx_description
1 polymer ?
#
loop_
_entity_poly.entity_id
_entity_poly.type
_entity_poly.pdbx_seq_one_letter_code
_entity_poly.pdbx_strand_id
1 'polypeptide(L)'
;MGSSSKKRNSASEELCLFFCFGLYVKSAAISSACIINVLSVTLVRDVGNRSRQTNMDASSLHIAMFPWFAMGHLTPYLHLSNKLAKRGHRISFFIPKRTPHKLEQFNLFPHLITFFPINVPHVEGLPHGAETTSDVSFSLAPLIMTAMDRTEKDIELLLIELMPQIVFFDFTYWLPNLTRRLGIKSF
;
A
#
# COMPACT_ATOMS: atom_id res chain seq x y z
N MET A 1 2.82 51.04 12.63
CA MET A 1 4.28 50.79 12.70
C MET A 1 4.54 50.01 13.97
N GLY A 2 5.14 48.83 14.04
CA GLY A 2 5.70 47.90 13.07
C GLY A 2 5.86 46.55 13.79
N SER A 3 5.84 45.48 13.01
CA SER A 3 5.80 44.07 13.39
C SER A 3 6.97 43.57 14.24
N SER A 4 6.71 42.66 15.18
CA SER A 4 7.70 41.67 15.62
C SER A 4 7.12 40.26 15.44
N SER A 5 7.71 39.54 14.49
CA SER A 5 7.29 38.23 14.01
C SER A 5 7.78 37.12 14.95
N LYS A 6 6.85 36.31 15.45
CA LYS A 6 7.11 35.18 16.35
C LYS A 6 7.51 33.96 15.50
N LYS A 7 8.82 33.68 15.36
CA LYS A 7 9.32 32.39 14.85
C LYS A 7 8.81 31.27 15.75
N ARG A 8 8.00 30.37 15.20
CA ARG A 8 7.56 29.13 15.84
C ARG A 8 8.01 27.93 14.99
N ASN A 9 8.67 27.00 15.68
CA ASN A 9 8.68 25.54 15.49
C ASN A 9 9.40 24.97 14.26
N SER A 10 10.61 24.42 14.46
CA SER A 10 11.22 23.41 13.58
C SER A 10 11.80 22.20 14.35
N ALA A 11 11.38 21.97 15.59
CA ALA A 11 11.91 20.89 16.43
C ALA A 11 10.89 19.77 16.72
N SER A 12 9.62 19.92 16.30
CA SER A 12 8.55 18.95 16.57
C SER A 12 8.32 17.93 15.45
N GLU A 13 8.85 18.15 14.25
CA GLU A 13 8.66 17.22 13.12
C GLU A 13 9.75 16.14 13.07
N GLU A 14 11.00 16.49 13.41
CA GLU A 14 12.13 15.55 13.50
C GLU A 14 11.94 14.49 14.62
N LEU A 15 11.29 14.85 15.73
CA LEU A 15 11.03 13.92 16.84
C LEU A 15 9.87 12.94 16.54
N CYS A 16 8.97 13.27 15.61
CA CYS A 16 7.86 12.39 15.24
C CYS A 16 8.33 11.20 14.38
N LEU A 17 9.28 11.45 13.46
CA LEU A 17 9.89 10.40 12.62
C LEU A 17 10.72 9.41 13.44
N PHE A 18 11.43 9.88 14.47
CA PHE A 18 12.20 9.00 15.36
C PHE A 18 11.31 8.09 16.23
N PHE A 19 10.14 8.56 16.67
CA PHE A 19 9.20 7.74 17.43
C PHE A 19 8.48 6.69 16.57
N CYS A 20 8.18 7.01 15.31
CA CYS A 20 7.59 6.04 14.37
C CYS A 20 8.56 4.90 14.00
N PHE A 21 9.86 5.16 13.91
CA PHE A 21 10.88 4.11 13.68
C PHE A 21 11.27 3.35 14.95
N GLY A 22 11.35 4.02 16.11
CA GLY A 22 11.81 3.43 17.37
C GLY A 22 10.85 2.41 17.99
N LEU A 23 9.53 2.56 17.82
CA LEU A 23 8.56 1.56 18.28
C LEU A 23 8.48 0.32 17.37
N TYR A 24 9.06 0.38 16.16
CA TYR A 24 8.98 -0.70 15.17
C TYR A 24 9.87 -1.93 15.50
N VAL A 25 10.81 -1.80 16.45
CA VAL A 25 11.87 -2.82 16.66
C VAL A 25 11.65 -3.71 17.89
N LYS A 26 10.59 -3.52 18.69
CA LYS A 26 10.29 -4.45 19.83
C LYS A 26 8.98 -5.22 19.72
N SER A 27 8.25 -5.12 18.61
CA SER A 27 7.02 -5.91 18.39
C SER A 27 6.82 -6.33 16.92
N ALA A 28 7.91 -6.61 16.23
CA ALA A 28 7.93 -7.08 14.85
C ALA A 28 7.50 -8.55 14.74
N ALA A 29 6.22 -8.85 14.99
CA ALA A 29 5.56 -10.09 14.53
C ALA A 29 4.04 -10.10 14.75
N ILE A 30 3.50 -9.36 15.74
CA ILE A 30 2.12 -9.64 16.22
C ILE A 30 1.12 -8.50 15.97
N SER A 31 1.56 -7.24 15.79
CA SER A 31 0.60 -6.13 15.72
C SER A 31 0.08 -5.79 14.30
N SER A 32 0.96 -5.70 13.29
CA SER A 32 0.54 -5.21 11.95
C SER A 32 -0.32 -6.22 11.16
N ALA A 33 -0.04 -7.52 11.30
CA ALA A 33 -0.82 -8.57 10.62
C ALA A 33 -2.21 -8.82 11.24
N CYS A 34 -2.42 -8.45 12.51
CA CYS A 34 -3.68 -8.71 13.22
C CYS A 34 -4.73 -7.62 12.95
N ILE A 35 -4.30 -6.36 12.86
CA ILE A 35 -5.20 -5.21 12.61
C ILE A 35 -5.71 -5.21 11.16
N ILE A 36 -4.86 -5.56 10.19
CA ILE A 36 -5.26 -5.66 8.77
C ILE A 36 -6.30 -6.79 8.56
N ASN A 37 -6.30 -7.87 9.35
CA ASN A 37 -7.19 -9.01 9.07
C ASN A 37 -8.65 -8.80 9.53
N VAL A 38 -8.90 -8.13 10.66
CA VAL A 38 -10.25 -8.09 11.26
C VAL A 38 -11.08 -6.89 10.79
N LEU A 39 -10.47 -5.71 10.69
CA LEU A 39 -11.17 -4.52 10.22
C LEU A 39 -11.39 -4.55 8.71
N SER A 40 -10.37 -4.90 7.92
CA SER A 40 -10.46 -4.89 6.46
C SER A 40 -11.50 -5.86 5.91
N VAL A 41 -11.63 -7.06 6.49
CA VAL A 41 -12.63 -8.05 6.04
C VAL A 41 -14.05 -7.62 6.40
N THR A 42 -14.25 -6.97 7.55
CA THR A 42 -15.57 -6.47 7.96
C THR A 42 -15.98 -5.25 7.12
N LEU A 43 -15.04 -4.37 6.80
CA LEU A 43 -15.26 -3.21 5.93
C LEU A 43 -15.56 -3.61 4.49
N VAL A 44 -14.84 -4.60 3.94
CA VAL A 44 -15.14 -5.19 2.63
C VAL A 44 -16.58 -5.69 2.55
N ARG A 45 -17.10 -6.30 3.63
CA ARG A 45 -18.50 -6.73 3.71
C ARG A 45 -19.49 -5.55 3.67
N ASP A 46 -19.19 -4.45 4.37
CA ASP A 46 -20.04 -3.25 4.35
C ASP A 46 -20.03 -2.54 3.00
N VAL A 47 -18.87 -2.51 2.30
CA VAL A 47 -18.79 -2.00 0.92
C VAL A 47 -19.67 -2.84 -0.01
N GLY A 48 -19.59 -4.16 0.07
CA GLY A 48 -20.41 -5.07 -0.76
C GLY A 48 -21.92 -4.92 -0.55
N ASN A 49 -22.35 -4.61 0.67
CA ASN A 49 -23.78 -4.44 0.99
C ASN A 49 -24.40 -3.12 0.52
N ARG A 50 -23.61 -2.08 0.21
CA ARG A 50 -24.14 -0.75 -0.13
C ARG A 50 -24.33 -0.52 -1.64
N SER A 51 -23.81 -1.41 -2.50
CA SER A 51 -24.16 -1.47 -3.94
C SER A 51 -25.51 -2.16 -4.12
N ARG A 52 -26.45 -1.53 -4.83
CA ARG A 52 -27.89 -1.86 -4.89
C ARG A 52 -28.22 -3.34 -5.17
N GLN A 53 -29.31 -3.76 -4.53
CA GLN A 53 -29.93 -5.08 -4.51
C GLN A 53 -30.36 -5.60 -5.89
N THR A 54 -29.66 -6.62 -6.40
CA THR A 54 -30.17 -7.63 -7.33
C THR A 54 -29.51 -8.98 -7.03
N ASN A 55 -30.32 -9.94 -6.59
CA ASN A 55 -30.16 -11.40 -6.58
C ASN A 55 -28.78 -12.05 -6.25
N MET A 56 -28.76 -12.78 -5.13
CA MET A 56 -27.88 -13.88 -4.69
C MET A 56 -26.64 -14.25 -5.54
N ASP A 57 -25.70 -13.32 -5.66
CA ASP A 57 -24.27 -13.59 -5.73
C ASP A 57 -23.60 -12.52 -4.86
N ALA A 58 -22.73 -12.90 -3.91
CA ALA A 58 -21.96 -11.91 -3.16
C ALA A 58 -21.17 -11.07 -4.17
N SER A 59 -21.49 -9.77 -4.29
CA SER A 59 -20.94 -8.91 -5.34
C SER A 59 -19.41 -8.98 -5.33
N SER A 60 -18.84 -9.52 -6.41
CA SER A 60 -17.39 -9.59 -6.57
C SER A 60 -16.83 -8.18 -6.63
N LEU A 61 -16.09 -7.78 -5.59
CA LEU A 61 -15.35 -6.53 -5.59
C LEU A 61 -14.01 -6.69 -6.32
N HIS A 62 -13.60 -5.61 -6.97
CA HIS A 62 -12.26 -5.38 -7.45
C HIS A 62 -11.49 -4.51 -6.47
N ILE A 63 -10.39 -5.05 -5.97
CA ILE A 63 -9.58 -4.49 -4.89
C ILE A 63 -8.15 -4.31 -5.39
N ALA A 64 -7.58 -3.12 -5.20
CA ALA A 64 -6.17 -2.88 -5.42
C ALA A 64 -5.37 -3.00 -4.11
N MET A 65 -4.14 -3.50 -4.21
CA MET A 65 -3.20 -3.63 -3.11
C MET A 65 -1.95 -2.82 -3.44
N PHE A 66 -1.62 -1.84 -2.60
CA PHE A 66 -0.44 -1.00 -2.76
C PHE A 66 0.36 -0.92 -1.44
N PRO A 67 1.06 -2.02 -1.08
CA PRO A 67 1.84 -2.08 0.15
C PRO A 67 3.20 -1.38 0.00
N TRP A 68 3.81 -1.09 1.14
CA TRP A 68 5.21 -0.74 1.25
C TRP A 68 6.14 -1.73 0.51
N PHE A 69 7.15 -1.22 -0.20
CA PHE A 69 8.11 -2.02 -0.99
C PHE A 69 9.17 -2.69 -0.10
N ALA A 70 8.70 -3.43 0.90
CA ALA A 70 9.47 -4.31 1.75
C ALA A 70 8.81 -5.70 1.75
N MET A 71 9.62 -6.76 1.71
CA MET A 71 9.10 -8.15 1.70
C MET A 71 8.19 -8.45 2.91
N GLY A 72 8.49 -7.84 4.06
CA GLY A 72 7.67 -7.96 5.27
C GLY A 72 6.25 -7.38 5.14
N HIS A 73 5.98 -6.55 4.13
CA HIS A 73 4.66 -5.96 3.85
C HIS A 73 4.01 -6.62 2.63
N LEU A 74 4.80 -6.84 1.56
CA LEU A 74 4.35 -7.51 0.35
C LEU A 74 3.77 -8.91 0.63
N THR A 75 4.45 -9.72 1.45
CA THR A 75 4.02 -11.09 1.74
C THR A 75 2.69 -11.15 2.52
N PRO A 76 2.50 -10.41 3.64
CA PRO A 76 1.20 -10.35 4.30
C PRO A 76 0.07 -9.81 3.43
N TYR A 77 0.34 -8.81 2.58
CA TYR A 77 -0.66 -8.31 1.62
C TYR A 77 -1.06 -9.39 0.61
N LEU A 78 -0.12 -10.22 0.15
CA LEU A 78 -0.45 -11.35 -0.74
C LEU A 78 -1.27 -12.42 0.01
N HIS A 79 -0.96 -12.70 1.27
CA HIS A 79 -1.80 -13.57 2.09
C HIS A 79 -3.23 -13.02 2.28
N LEU A 80 -3.39 -11.72 2.49
CA LEU A 80 -4.70 -11.08 2.53
C LEU A 80 -5.40 -11.21 1.16
N SER A 81 -4.68 -10.94 0.08
CA SER A 81 -5.17 -11.07 -1.30
C SER A 81 -5.70 -12.48 -1.57
N ASN A 82 -4.97 -13.53 -1.16
CA ASN A 82 -5.43 -14.92 -1.24
C ASN A 82 -6.72 -15.16 -0.46
N LYS A 83 -6.86 -14.58 0.75
CA LYS A 83 -8.10 -14.72 1.55
C LYS A 83 -9.29 -14.00 0.92
N LEU A 84 -9.07 -12.89 0.23
CA LEU A 84 -10.11 -12.13 -0.48
C LEU A 84 -10.48 -12.81 -1.81
N ALA A 85 -9.48 -13.28 -2.56
CA ALA A 85 -9.68 -14.04 -3.80
C ALA A 85 -10.40 -15.37 -3.56
N LYS A 86 -10.12 -16.06 -2.46
CA LYS A 86 -10.89 -17.25 -2.04
C LYS A 86 -12.39 -16.98 -1.86
N ARG A 87 -12.79 -15.72 -1.62
CA ARG A 87 -14.19 -15.27 -1.53
C ARG A 87 -14.75 -14.73 -2.86
N GLY A 88 -14.01 -14.88 -3.96
CA GLY A 88 -14.44 -14.46 -5.29
C GLY A 88 -14.11 -13.01 -5.65
N HIS A 89 -13.32 -12.29 -4.85
CA HIS A 89 -12.91 -10.92 -5.17
C HIS A 89 -11.72 -10.89 -6.15
N ARG A 90 -11.72 -9.93 -7.07
CA ARG A 90 -10.61 -9.69 -8.01
C ARG A 90 -9.59 -8.76 -7.37
N ILE A 91 -8.31 -9.08 -7.47
CA ILE A 91 -7.21 -8.34 -6.87
C ILE A 91 -6.24 -7.84 -7.94
N SER A 92 -5.99 -6.53 -7.94
CA SER A 92 -4.86 -5.90 -8.63
C SER A 92 -3.76 -5.60 -7.62
N PHE A 93 -2.62 -6.29 -7.71
CA PHE A 93 -1.56 -6.19 -6.72
C PHE A 93 -0.37 -5.44 -7.29
N PHE A 94 -0.14 -4.22 -6.80
CA PHE A 94 0.92 -3.34 -7.26
C PHE A 94 2.24 -3.74 -6.61
N ILE A 95 3.27 -3.97 -7.42
CA ILE A 95 4.52 -4.57 -6.98
C ILE A 95 5.69 -4.07 -7.83
N PRO A 96 6.89 -3.84 -7.26
CA PRO A 96 8.04 -3.41 -8.06
C PRO A 96 8.38 -4.40 -9.16
N LYS A 97 8.74 -3.92 -10.34
CA LYS A 97 8.80 -4.69 -11.59
C LYS A 97 9.63 -5.97 -11.54
N ARG A 98 10.72 -5.98 -10.76
CA ARG A 98 11.61 -7.15 -10.63
C ARG A 98 11.24 -8.04 -9.46
N THR A 99 10.20 -7.74 -8.70
CA THR A 99 9.82 -8.48 -7.48
C THR A 99 8.78 -9.61 -7.67
N PRO A 100 7.91 -9.65 -8.71
CA PRO A 100 6.90 -10.71 -8.88
C PRO A 100 7.43 -12.13 -8.72
N HIS A 101 8.57 -12.47 -9.32
CA HIS A 101 9.15 -13.81 -9.25
C HIS A 101 9.40 -14.30 -7.82
N LYS A 102 9.59 -13.40 -6.84
CA LYS A 102 9.77 -13.75 -5.43
C LYS A 102 8.46 -14.17 -4.75
N LEU A 103 7.31 -13.77 -5.31
CA LEU A 103 5.99 -13.93 -4.71
C LEU A 103 5.02 -14.80 -5.51
N GLU A 104 5.28 -15.04 -6.80
CA GLU A 104 4.42 -15.83 -7.69
C GLU A 104 4.04 -17.20 -7.12
N GLN A 105 4.99 -17.91 -6.51
CA GLN A 105 4.74 -19.21 -5.89
C GLN A 105 3.73 -19.17 -4.72
N PHE A 106 3.51 -18.00 -4.12
CA PHE A 106 2.57 -17.79 -3.03
C PHE A 106 1.20 -17.24 -3.49
N ASN A 107 1.04 -16.97 -4.80
CA ASN A 107 -0.25 -16.59 -5.37
C ASN A 107 -1.10 -17.86 -5.59
N LEU A 108 -2.10 -18.07 -4.74
CA LEU A 108 -2.96 -19.27 -4.77
C LEU A 108 -4.13 -19.13 -5.77
N PHE A 109 -4.37 -17.93 -6.29
CA PHE A 109 -5.50 -17.63 -7.16
C PHE A 109 -5.06 -16.76 -8.35
N PRO A 110 -4.20 -17.27 -9.26
CA PRO A 110 -3.66 -16.48 -10.38
C PRO A 110 -4.72 -15.97 -11.37
N HIS A 111 -5.92 -16.58 -11.36
CA HIS A 111 -7.08 -16.14 -12.15
C HIS A 111 -7.84 -14.97 -11.52
N LEU A 112 -7.59 -14.67 -10.24
CA LEU A 112 -8.21 -13.56 -9.51
C LEU A 112 -7.20 -12.52 -9.02
N ILE A 113 -5.93 -12.89 -8.85
CA ILE A 113 -4.86 -12.02 -8.37
C ILE A 113 -3.88 -11.79 -9.51
N THR A 114 -3.85 -10.55 -10.00
CA THR A 114 -2.94 -10.11 -11.05
C THR A 114 -1.89 -9.18 -10.45
N PHE A 115 -0.61 -9.48 -10.66
CA PHE A 115 0.48 -8.57 -10.33
C PHE A 115 0.59 -7.49 -11.40
N PHE A 116 0.66 -6.23 -10.96
CA PHE A 116 0.88 -5.05 -11.80
C PHE A 116 2.27 -4.49 -11.48
N PRO A 117 3.26 -4.73 -12.34
CA PRO A 117 4.62 -4.22 -12.22
C PRO A 117 4.66 -2.69 -12.17
N ILE A 118 5.29 -2.13 -11.15
CA ILE A 118 5.57 -0.69 -11.00
C ILE A 118 7.06 -0.44 -11.27
N ASN A 119 7.36 0.54 -12.11
CA ASN A 119 8.73 0.99 -12.31
C ASN A 119 9.11 1.88 -11.12
N VAL A 120 10.01 1.42 -10.27
CA VAL A 120 10.50 2.24 -9.14
C VAL A 120 11.55 3.22 -9.69
N PRO A 121 11.29 4.54 -9.65
CA PRO A 121 12.23 5.51 -10.19
C PRO A 121 13.50 5.57 -9.35
N HIS A 122 14.62 5.81 -10.01
CA HIS A 122 15.88 5.97 -9.30
C HIS A 122 15.89 7.24 -8.44
N VAL A 123 16.49 7.14 -7.26
CA VAL A 123 16.73 8.24 -6.32
C VAL A 123 18.22 8.26 -5.99
N GLU A 124 18.80 9.45 -5.98
CA GLU A 124 20.21 9.64 -5.62
C GLU A 124 20.51 9.03 -4.25
N GLY A 125 21.64 8.31 -4.15
CA GLY A 125 22.04 7.56 -2.95
C GLY A 125 21.58 6.10 -2.93
N LEU A 126 20.66 5.68 -3.81
CA LEU A 126 20.32 4.27 -3.99
C LEU A 126 21.32 3.58 -4.94
N PRO A 127 21.61 2.29 -4.74
CA PRO A 127 22.20 1.46 -5.79
C PRO A 127 21.31 1.44 -7.05
N HIS A 128 21.94 1.30 -8.21
CA HIS A 128 21.18 1.22 -9.47
C HIS A 128 20.29 -0.02 -9.49
N GLY A 129 19.01 0.17 -9.80
CA GLY A 129 18.02 -0.92 -9.85
C GLY A 129 17.54 -1.43 -8.49
N ALA A 130 17.81 -0.71 -7.40
CA ALA A 130 17.17 -0.98 -6.10
C ALA A 130 15.68 -0.63 -6.16
N GLU A 131 14.83 -1.60 -5.82
CA GLU A 131 13.37 -1.48 -5.90
C GLU A 131 12.68 -1.71 -4.55
N THR A 132 13.35 -2.46 -3.66
CA THR A 132 12.83 -2.86 -2.36
C THR A 132 13.85 -2.61 -1.26
N THR A 133 13.38 -2.59 -0.01
CA THR A 133 14.29 -2.52 1.15
C THR A 133 15.22 -3.72 1.29
N SER A 134 14.97 -4.81 0.55
CA SER A 134 15.86 -5.98 0.51
C SER A 134 17.09 -5.75 -0.39
N ASP A 135 17.08 -4.73 -1.24
CA ASP A 135 18.18 -4.43 -2.16
C ASP A 135 19.20 -3.46 -1.55
N VAL A 136 18.96 -2.96 -0.33
CA VAL A 136 19.74 -1.90 0.31
C VAL A 136 19.95 -2.15 1.81
N SER A 137 20.91 -1.44 2.42
CA SER A 137 21.06 -1.41 3.88
C SER A 137 19.88 -0.66 4.52
N PHE A 138 19.62 -0.96 5.80
CA PHE A 138 18.50 -0.37 6.55
C PHE A 138 18.49 1.17 6.52
N SER A 139 19.66 1.81 6.55
CA SER A 139 19.79 3.27 6.53
C SER A 139 19.29 3.92 5.23
N LEU A 140 19.16 3.14 4.14
CA LEU A 140 18.67 3.62 2.84
C LEU A 140 17.18 3.32 2.61
N ALA A 141 16.49 2.66 3.54
CA ALA A 141 15.05 2.42 3.44
C ALA A 141 14.22 3.70 3.21
N PRO A 142 14.54 4.88 3.80
CA PRO A 142 13.85 6.13 3.49
C PRO A 142 13.98 6.57 2.02
N LEU A 143 15.08 6.22 1.34
CA LEU A 143 15.24 6.53 -0.09
C LEU A 143 14.36 5.62 -0.97
N ILE A 144 14.11 4.38 -0.55
CA ILE A 144 13.09 3.54 -1.19
C ILE A 144 11.70 4.18 -1.02
N MET A 145 11.43 4.86 0.10
CA MET A 145 10.14 5.54 0.32
C MET A 145 10.02 6.74 -0.60
N THR A 146 11.10 7.51 -0.70
CA THR A 146 11.20 8.61 -1.65
C THR A 146 10.98 8.13 -3.10
N ALA A 147 11.52 6.96 -3.46
CA ALA A 147 11.30 6.36 -4.77
C ALA A 147 9.85 5.93 -4.97
N MET A 148 9.24 5.30 -3.96
CA MET A 148 7.83 4.90 -3.99
C MET A 148 6.88 6.10 -4.08
N ASP A 149 7.16 7.21 -3.39
CA ASP A 149 6.37 8.44 -3.48
C ASP A 149 6.39 9.04 -4.88
N ARG A 150 7.51 8.90 -5.60
CA ARG A 150 7.62 9.34 -7.00
C ARG A 150 6.81 8.49 -7.99
N THR A 151 6.16 7.40 -7.54
CA THR A 151 5.25 6.59 -8.37
C THR A 151 3.82 7.11 -8.41
N GLU A 152 3.48 8.18 -7.68
CA GLU A 152 2.10 8.70 -7.54
C GLU A 152 1.34 8.80 -8.87
N LYS A 153 1.97 9.36 -9.92
CA LYS A 153 1.34 9.51 -11.24
C LYS A 153 1.06 8.17 -11.92
N ASP A 154 1.99 7.23 -11.83
CA ASP A 154 1.83 5.90 -12.42
C ASP A 154 0.69 5.13 -11.72
N ILE A 155 0.62 5.27 -10.39
CA ILE A 155 -0.47 4.70 -9.59
C ILE A 155 -1.81 5.36 -9.89
N GLU A 156 -1.86 6.68 -10.08
CA GLU A 156 -3.08 7.39 -10.50
C GLU A 156 -3.61 6.84 -11.84
N LEU A 157 -2.73 6.70 -12.84
CA LEU A 157 -3.11 6.14 -14.14
C LEU A 157 -3.63 4.70 -14.02
N LEU A 158 -2.95 3.85 -13.25
CA LEU A 158 -3.40 2.49 -12.99
C LEU A 158 -4.76 2.45 -12.29
N LEU A 159 -4.99 3.31 -11.29
CA LEU A 159 -6.28 3.36 -10.59
C LEU A 159 -7.41 3.83 -11.50
N ILE A 160 -7.15 4.77 -12.40
CA ILE A 160 -8.11 5.23 -13.41
C ILE A 160 -8.45 4.10 -14.39
N GLU A 161 -7.44 3.38 -14.89
CA GLU A 161 -7.63 2.28 -15.84
C GLU A 161 -8.37 1.11 -15.21
N LEU A 162 -7.95 0.73 -14.00
CA LEU A 162 -8.43 -0.46 -13.31
C LEU A 162 -9.79 -0.26 -12.64
N MET A 163 -10.12 0.98 -12.26
CA MET A 163 -11.35 1.36 -11.54
C MET A 163 -11.70 0.44 -10.35
N PRO A 164 -10.74 0.12 -9.44
CA PRO A 164 -11.04 -0.70 -8.28
C PRO A 164 -12.00 0.03 -7.34
N GLN A 165 -12.82 -0.71 -6.60
CA GLN A 165 -13.73 -0.12 -5.61
C GLN A 165 -13.02 0.19 -4.29
N ILE A 166 -11.94 -0.55 -4.01
CA ILE A 166 -11.16 -0.46 -2.77
C ILE A 166 -9.66 -0.48 -3.09
N VAL A 167 -8.87 0.29 -2.34
CA VAL A 167 -7.40 0.21 -2.31
C VAL A 167 -6.94 -0.03 -0.87
N PHE A 168 -6.13 -1.06 -0.64
CA PHE A 168 -5.41 -1.24 0.63
C PHE A 168 -3.98 -0.70 0.51
N PHE A 169 -3.53 0.06 1.51
CA PHE A 169 -2.19 0.66 1.57
C PHE A 169 -1.71 0.87 3.02
N ASP A 170 -0.43 1.18 3.24
CA ASP A 170 0.10 1.36 4.60
C ASP A 170 0.83 2.69 4.85
N PHE A 171 1.75 3.13 4.00
CA PHE A 171 2.60 4.30 4.31
C PHE A 171 2.52 5.49 3.35
N THR A 172 1.92 5.35 2.16
CA THR A 172 1.91 6.42 1.17
C THR A 172 0.90 7.52 1.54
N TYR A 173 1.41 8.67 1.96
CA TYR A 173 0.59 9.78 2.47
C TYR A 173 -0.34 10.41 1.41
N TRP A 174 0.07 10.36 0.14
CA TRP A 174 -0.66 10.96 -0.99
C TRP A 174 -1.85 10.11 -1.45
N LEU A 175 -1.81 8.80 -1.21
CA LEU A 175 -2.80 7.86 -1.75
C LEU A 175 -4.25 8.13 -1.29
N PRO A 176 -4.55 8.43 -0.01
CA PRO A 176 -5.91 8.74 0.41
C PRO A 176 -6.52 9.97 -0.26
N ASN A 177 -5.69 10.98 -0.55
CA ASN A 177 -6.16 12.17 -1.25
C ASN A 177 -6.46 11.84 -2.71
N LEU A 178 -5.58 11.07 -3.34
CA LEU A 178 -5.77 10.58 -4.71
C LEU A 178 -7.04 9.73 -4.85
N THR A 179 -7.20 8.68 -4.03
CA THR A 179 -8.37 7.78 -4.08
C THR A 179 -9.67 8.52 -3.82
N ARG A 180 -9.67 9.50 -2.91
CA ARG A 180 -10.85 10.36 -2.66
C ARG A 180 -11.27 11.14 -3.91
N ARG A 181 -10.33 11.69 -4.69
CA ARG A 181 -10.65 12.38 -5.96
C ARG A 181 -11.26 11.44 -6.98
N LEU A 182 -10.84 10.17 -6.97
CA LEU A 182 -11.31 9.13 -7.88
C LEU A 182 -12.59 8.41 -7.38
N GLY A 183 -13.10 8.75 -6.19
CA GLY A 183 -14.26 8.07 -5.60
C GLY A 183 -13.99 6.64 -5.11
N ILE A 184 -12.72 6.29 -4.89
CA ILE A 184 -12.27 4.96 -4.46
C ILE A 184 -12.12 4.94 -2.93
N LYS A 185 -12.55 3.87 -2.27
CA LYS A 185 -12.35 3.70 -0.82
C LYS A 185 -10.92 3.24 -0.55
N SER A 186 -10.22 3.87 0.40
CA SER A 186 -8.88 3.48 0.82
C SER A 186 -8.85 3.04 2.28
N PHE A 187 -8.07 2.00 2.60
CA PHE A 187 -7.90 1.44 3.94
C PHE A 187 -6.44 1.10 4.24
#